data_AF-A0A3D5X2V4-F1
#
_entry.id   AF-A0A3D5X2V4-F1
#
_cell.length_a   1.000
_cell.length_b   1.000
_cell.length_c   1.000
_cell.angle_alpha   90.00
_cell.angle_beta   90.00
_cell.angle_gamma   90.00
#
_symmetry.space_group_name_H-M   'P 1'
#
loop_
_entity.id
_entity.type
_entity.pdbx_description
1 polymer ?
#
loop_
_entity_poly.entity_id
_entity_poly.type
_entity_poly.pdbx_seq_one_letter_code
_entity_poly.pdbx_strand_id
1 'polypeptide(L)'
;YKKITGIEHIDKVVEVSQAPIGRTPRSNPATYTGVFTDIRKLFELTPEAKIRGYKAGRFSFNVKGGRCEVCRGAGVQTIEMNFLP
;
A
#
# COMPACT_ATOMS: atom_id res chain seq x y z
N TYR A 1 32.03 5.96 25.73
CA TYR A 1 31.12 5.15 26.57
C TYR A 1 31.76 3.78 26.83
N LYS A 2 31.76 3.24 28.06
CA LYS A 2 32.53 2.03 28.45
C LYS A 2 31.72 0.72 28.56
N LYS A 3 30.38 0.74 28.72
CA LYS A 3 29.50 -0.44 28.58
C LYS A 3 28.02 -0.02 28.54
N ILE A 4 27.18 -0.77 27.83
CA ILE A 4 25.70 -0.65 27.86
C ILE A 4 25.14 -1.94 28.49
N THR A 5 24.14 -1.81 29.37
CA THR A 5 23.46 -2.90 30.10
C THR A 5 21.94 -2.75 29.96
N GLY A 6 21.15 -3.84 30.10
CA GLY A 6 19.68 -3.78 30.04
C GLY A 6 19.08 -3.91 28.64
N ILE A 7 19.88 -4.27 27.63
CA ILE A 7 19.41 -4.50 26.25
C ILE A 7 18.54 -5.76 26.16
N GLU A 8 18.73 -6.70 27.09
CA GLU A 8 17.95 -7.92 27.29
C GLU A 8 16.48 -7.66 27.64
N HIS A 9 16.11 -6.44 28.03
CA HIS A 9 14.73 -6.03 28.29
C HIS A 9 14.05 -5.37 27.08
N ILE A 10 14.76 -5.23 25.96
CA ILE A 10 14.25 -4.54 24.77
C ILE A 10 13.97 -5.58 23.67
N ASP A 11 12.70 -5.89 23.45
CA ASP A 11 12.29 -6.80 22.37
C ASP A 11 12.43 -6.14 20.99
N LYS A 12 12.05 -4.85 20.90
CA LYS A 12 12.07 -4.10 19.65
C LYS A 12 12.10 -2.60 19.91
N VAL A 13 12.91 -1.90 19.13
CA VAL A 13 12.88 -0.44 19.01
C VAL A 13 12.21 -0.08 17.70
N VAL A 14 11.25 0.84 17.74
CA VAL A 14 10.56 1.35 16.55
C VAL A 14 10.68 2.88 16.56
N GLU A 15 11.29 3.42 15.52
CA GLU A 15 11.31 4.86 15.29
C GLU A 15 10.02 5.28 14.58
N VAL A 16 9.33 6.27 15.15
CA VAL A 16 8.18 6.93 14.52
C VAL A 16 8.60 8.35 14.19
N SER A 17 8.74 8.66 12.92
CA SER A 17 9.21 9.96 12.42
C SER A 17 8.23 10.56 11.42
N GLN A 18 8.54 11.77 10.94
CA GLN A 18 7.76 12.48 9.92
C GLN A 18 8.19 12.11 8.48
N ALA A 19 9.03 11.08 8.32
CA ALA A 19 9.39 10.61 6.99
C ALA A 19 8.13 10.20 6.20
N PRO A 20 8.08 10.44 4.88
CA PRO A 20 6.93 10.04 4.07
C PRO A 20 6.65 8.54 4.19
N ILE A 21 5.37 8.19 4.32
CA ILE A 21 4.87 6.80 4.44
C ILE A 21 5.29 5.96 3.22
N GLY A 22 5.35 6.58 2.04
CA GLY A 22 5.90 5.99 0.84
C GLY A 22 6.21 7.08 -0.18
N ARG A 23 7.05 6.76 -1.16
CA ARG A 23 7.50 7.70 -2.20
C ARG A 23 6.69 7.61 -3.50
N THR A 24 5.65 6.77 -3.51
CA THR A 24 4.82 6.54 -4.70
C THR A 24 3.36 6.85 -4.41
N PRO A 25 2.56 7.27 -5.41
CA PRO A 25 1.12 7.47 -5.26
C PRO A 25 0.33 6.21 -4.83
N ARG A 26 0.96 5.03 -4.89
CA ARG A 26 0.37 3.75 -4.48
C ARG A 26 0.39 3.54 -2.97
N SER A 27 1.20 4.32 -2.24
CA SER A 27 1.23 4.31 -0.79
C SER A 27 0.22 5.33 -0.25
N ASN A 28 -0.81 4.82 0.41
CA ASN A 28 -1.84 5.61 1.06
C ASN A 28 -2.15 5.03 2.46
N PRO A 29 -2.88 5.76 3.33
CA PRO A 29 -3.19 5.29 4.67
C PRO A 29 -3.83 3.90 4.69
N ALA A 30 -4.70 3.60 3.73
CA ALA A 30 -5.40 2.32 3.68
C ALA A 30 -4.48 1.13 3.36
N THR A 31 -3.46 1.34 2.53
CA THR A 31 -2.42 0.33 2.28
C THR A 31 -1.42 0.20 3.42
N TYR A 32 -1.09 1.31 4.09
CA TYR A 32 -0.10 1.32 5.16
C TYR A 32 -0.61 0.65 6.43
N THR A 33 -1.87 0.91 6.79
CA THR A 33 -2.51 0.25 7.96
C THR A 33 -2.99 -1.16 7.66
N GLY A 34 -2.98 -1.59 6.39
CA GLY A 34 -3.47 -2.89 5.95
C GLY A 34 -4.98 -3.00 5.75
N VAL A 35 -5.77 -2.00 6.16
CA VAL A 35 -7.25 -2.01 6.05
C VAL A 35 -7.75 -2.20 4.62
N PHE A 36 -6.98 -1.77 3.61
CA PHE A 36 -7.34 -2.00 2.21
C PHE A 36 -7.40 -3.49 1.85
N THR A 37 -6.68 -4.35 2.56
CA THR A 37 -6.81 -5.81 2.38
C THR A 37 -8.18 -6.31 2.79
N ASP A 38 -8.70 -5.81 3.91
CA ASP A 38 -10.02 -6.22 4.41
C ASP A 38 -11.15 -5.66 3.55
N ILE A 39 -11.01 -4.41 3.09
CA ILE A 39 -11.93 -3.83 2.09
C ILE A 39 -11.98 -4.71 0.84
N ARG A 40 -10.85 -5.11 0.27
CA ARG A 40 -10.83 -5.96 -0.94
C ARG A 40 -11.48 -7.33 -0.71
N LYS A 41 -11.33 -7.91 0.48
CA LYS A 41 -12.02 -9.15 0.86
C LYS A 41 -13.53 -8.95 0.90
N LEU A 42 -14.01 -7.83 1.44
CA LEU A 42 -15.44 -7.51 1.44
C LEU A 42 -15.99 -7.38 0.01
N PHE A 43 -15.24 -6.76 -0.91
CA PHE A 43 -15.64 -6.64 -2.32
C PHE A 43 -15.68 -7.99 -3.05
N GLU A 44 -14.84 -8.96 -2.68
CA GLU A 44 -14.93 -10.34 -3.20
C GLU A 44 -16.23 -11.05 -2.79
N LEU A 45 -16.85 -10.65 -1.68
CA LEU A 45 -18.08 -11.29 -1.18
C LEU A 45 -19.36 -10.83 -1.89
N THR A 46 -19.31 -9.78 -2.72
CA THR A 46 -20.50 -9.27 -3.41
C THR A 46 -21.04 -10.27 -4.44
N PRO A 47 -22.37 -10.28 -4.68
CA PRO A 47 -22.96 -11.18 -5.67
C PRO A 47 -22.33 -11.05 -7.06
N GLU A 48 -22.08 -9.83 -7.52
CA GLU A 48 -21.49 -9.55 -8.82
C GLU A 48 -20.05 -10.07 -8.92
N ALA A 49 -19.26 -9.92 -7.84
CA ALA A 49 -17.90 -10.46 -7.79
C ALA A 49 -17.91 -11.98 -7.89
N LYS A 50 -18.82 -12.65 -7.18
CA LYS A 50 -18.97 -14.12 -7.22
C LYS A 50 -19.37 -14.61 -8.61
N ILE A 51 -20.37 -13.99 -9.23
CA ILE A 51 -20.84 -14.35 -10.58
C ILE A 51 -19.71 -14.20 -11.62
N ARG A 52 -18.88 -13.16 -11.47
CA ARG A 52 -17.77 -12.88 -12.40
C ARG A 52 -16.46 -13.58 -12.03
N GLY A 53 -16.43 -14.38 -10.96
CA GLY A 53 -15.21 -15.05 -10.47
C GLY A 53 -14.13 -14.10 -9.97
N TYR A 54 -14.48 -12.88 -9.55
CA TYR A 54 -13.55 -11.88 -9.06
C TYR A 54 -13.06 -12.21 -7.66
N LYS A 55 -11.74 -12.33 -7.51
CA LYS A 55 -11.05 -12.48 -6.23
C LYS A 55 -10.60 -11.12 -5.68
N ALA A 56 -10.20 -11.05 -4.41
CA ALA A 56 -9.64 -9.84 -3.79
C ALA A 56 -8.49 -9.19 -4.58
N GLY A 57 -7.78 -9.97 -5.40
CA GLY A 57 -6.76 -9.47 -6.34
C GLY A 57 -7.32 -8.58 -7.45
N ARG A 58 -8.56 -8.81 -7.91
CA ARG A 58 -9.24 -7.97 -8.91
C ARG A 58 -9.42 -6.54 -8.42
N PHE A 59 -9.64 -6.36 -7.11
CA PHE A 59 -9.86 -5.05 -6.49
C PHE A 59 -8.56 -4.37 -6.03
N SER A 60 -7.40 -4.92 -6.39
CA SER A 60 -6.11 -4.32 -6.06
C SER A 60 -5.59 -3.51 -7.24
N PHE A 61 -5.21 -2.26 -6.96
CA PHE A 61 -4.54 -1.40 -7.94
C PHE A 61 -3.07 -1.78 -8.18
N ASN A 62 -2.48 -2.62 -7.31
CA ASN A 62 -1.06 -3.00 -7.39
C ASN A 62 -0.79 -4.13 -8.40
N VAL A 63 -1.79 -4.97 -8.69
CA VAL A 63 -1.65 -6.16 -9.55
C VAL A 63 -2.42 -5.99 -10.87
N LYS A 64 -1.93 -6.62 -11.93
CA LYS A 64 -2.65 -6.67 -13.21
C LYS A 64 -3.97 -7.42 -13.04
N GLY A 65 -4.97 -7.04 -13.83
CA GLY A 65 -6.27 -7.73 -13.88
C GLY A 65 -7.43 -6.76 -13.70
N GLY A 66 -7.50 -6.04 -12.57
CA GLY A 66 -8.59 -5.09 -12.32
C GLY A 66 -8.17 -3.63 -12.10
N ARG A 67 -6.86 -3.34 -12.11
CA ARG A 67 -6.36 -1.97 -12.11
C ARG A 67 -6.52 -1.33 -13.50
N CYS A 68 -6.49 0.00 -13.55
CA CYS A 68 -6.31 0.72 -14.80
C CYS A 68 -4.90 0.49 -15.35
N GLU A 69 -4.76 -0.08 -16.56
CA GLU A 69 -3.43 -0.33 -17.16
C GLU A 69 -2.78 0.94 -17.70
N VAL A 70 -3.57 1.96 -18.09
CA VAL A 70 -3.06 3.26 -18.59
C VAL A 70 -2.21 3.97 -17.53
N CYS A 71 -2.70 4.07 -16.29
CA CYS A 71 -1.93 4.62 -15.17
C CYS A 71 -1.22 3.54 -14.33
N ARG A 72 -1.30 2.26 -14.75
CA ARG A 72 -0.80 1.10 -14.00
C ARG A 72 -1.25 1.11 -12.53
N GLY A 73 -2.49 1.52 -12.27
CA GLY A 73 -3.07 1.62 -10.93
C GLY A 73 -2.56 2.77 -10.05
N ALA A 74 -1.78 3.72 -10.57
CA ALA A 74 -1.34 4.89 -9.81
C ALA A 74 -2.43 5.94 -9.63
N GLY A 75 -3.50 5.91 -10.43
CA GLY A 75 -4.58 6.91 -10.42
C GLY A 75 -4.21 8.26 -11.04
N VAL A 76 -2.91 8.54 -11.18
CA VAL A 76 -2.34 9.75 -11.79
C VAL A 76 -1.19 9.35 -12.72
N GLN A 77 -0.85 10.22 -13.68
CA GLN A 77 0.38 10.11 -14.46
C GLN A 77 1.23 11.35 -14.20
N THR A 78 2.46 11.13 -13.75
CA THR A 78 3.46 12.19 -13.64
C THR A 78 4.08 12.37 -15.02
N ILE A 79 3.94 13.57 -15.58
CA ILE A 79 4.60 13.95 -16.83
C ILE A 79 5.91 14.62 -16.41
N GLU A 80 7.05 14.07 -16.84
CA GLU A 80 8.34 14.70 -16.58
C GLU A 80 8.43 16.01 -17.36
N MET A 81 8.80 17.09 -16.66
CA MET A 81 9.09 18.38 -17.26
C MET A 81 10.59 18.60 -17.20
N ASN A 82 11.22 18.82 -18.34
CA ASN A 82 12.69 18.93 -18.47
C ASN A 82 13.34 20.03 -17.61
N PHE A 83 12.57 20.98 -17.06
CA PHE A 83 13.10 22.19 -16.43
C PHE A 83 12.49 22.53 -15.06
N LEU A 84 11.62 21.70 -14.51
CA LEU A 84 11.03 21.94 -13.19
C LEU A 84 11.12 20.66 -12.35
N PRO A 85 11.54 20.76 -11.08
CA PRO A 85 11.58 19.61 -10.17
C PRO A 85 10.18 19.04 -9.89
#